data_AF-A0A7X6N384-F1
#
_entry.id   AF-A0A7X6N384-F1
#
_cell.length_a   1.000
_cell.length_b   1.000
_cell.length_c   1.000
_cell.angle_alpha   90.00
_cell.angle_beta   90.00
_cell.angle_gamma   90.00
#
_symmetry.space_group_name_H-M   'P 1'
#
loop_
_entity.id
_entity.type
_entity.pdbx_description
1 polymer ?
#
loop_
_entity_poly.entity_id
_entity_poly.type
_entity_poly.pdbx_seq_one_letter_code
_entity_poly.pdbx_strand_id
1 'polypeptide(L)' 'MLTKVLVAGGGVLGSQIALQNAVHGKQVTVYDVADDAITKAKQRIENYKDLLVADMAAISDQDATARIATIK' A
#
# COMPACT_ATOMS: atom_id res chain seq x y z
N MET A 1 -4.70 -5.08 -19.82
CA MET A 1 -5.12 -4.49 -18.52
C MET A 1 -4.03 -4.78 -17.49
N LEU A 2 -3.70 -3.81 -16.62
CA LEU A 2 -2.55 -3.94 -15.70
C LEU A 2 -2.99 -4.48 -14.33
N THR A 3 -2.44 -5.62 -13.93
CA THR A 3 -2.86 -6.42 -12.77
C THR A 3 -1.83 -6.51 -11.65
N LYS A 4 -0.54 -6.27 -11.95
CA LYS A 4 0.58 -6.28 -11.00
C LYS A 4 1.32 -4.95 -11.03
N VAL A 5 1.63 -4.41 -9.86
CA VAL A 5 2.31 -3.12 -9.68
C VAL A 5 3.49 -3.32 -8.73
N LEU A 6 4.66 -2.84 -9.13
CA LEU A 6 5.80 -2.65 -8.23
C LEU A 6 5.94 -1.15 -7.94
N VAL A 7 6.02 -0.79 -6.68
CA VAL A 7 6.32 0.56 -6.21
C VAL A 7 7.74 0.57 -5.65
N ALA A 8 8.65 1.27 -6.32
CA ALA A 8 10.01 1.47 -5.84
C ALA A 8 10.06 2.67 -4.89
N GLY A 9 10.22 2.39 -3.60
CA GLY A 9 10.22 3.33 -2.48
C GLY A 9 8.94 3.25 -1.66
N GLY A 10 9.08 3.03 -0.34
CA GLY A 10 8.00 2.99 0.65
C GLY A 10 7.88 4.26 1.48
N GLY A 11 8.32 5.40 0.92
CA GLY A 11 8.14 6.72 1.51
C GLY A 11 6.67 7.19 1.47
N VAL A 12 6.44 8.46 1.81
CA VAL A 12 5.10 9.06 1.90
C VAL A 12 4.25 8.83 0.65
N LEU A 13 4.80 9.10 -0.54
CA LEU A 13 4.07 8.94 -1.80
C LEU A 13 3.94 7.46 -2.20
N GLY A 14 5.02 6.69 -2.05
CA GLY A 14 5.03 5.28 -2.43
C GLY A 14 3.99 4.45 -1.66
N SER A 15 3.87 4.66 -0.36
CA SER A 15 2.86 4.00 0.48
C SER A 15 1.42 4.32 0.03
N GLN A 16 1.13 5.57 -0.31
CA GLN A 16 -0.20 5.97 -0.79
C GLN A 16 -0.48 5.40 -2.20
N ILE A 17 0.49 5.47 -3.11
CA ILE A 17 0.37 4.86 -4.45
C ILE A 17 0.09 3.35 -4.30
N ALA A 18 0.77 2.67 -3.38
CA ALA A 18 0.57 1.25 -3.13
C ALA A 18 -0.86 0.96 -2.66
N LEU A 19 -1.36 1.69 -1.66
CA LEU A 19 -2.73 1.56 -1.16
C LEU A 19 -3.77 1.81 -2.25
N GLN A 20 -3.62 2.89 -3.01
CA GLN A 20 -4.55 3.24 -4.09
C GLN A 20 -4.61 2.15 -5.16
N ASN A 21 -3.47 1.54 -5.51
CA ASN A 21 -3.48 0.42 -6.46
C ASN A 21 -4.09 -0.86 -5.84
N ALA A 22 -3.88 -1.11 -4.55
CA ALA A 22 -4.43 -2.26 -3.85
C ALA A 22 -5.97 -2.20 -3.77
N VAL A 23 -6.55 -1.06 -3.39
CA VAL A 23 -8.02 -0.87 -3.33
C VAL A 23 -8.68 -0.96 -4.70
N HIS A 24 -7.98 -0.53 -5.76
CA HIS A 24 -8.45 -0.70 -7.15
C HIS A 24 -8.16 -2.09 -7.72
N GLY A 25 -7.86 -3.05 -6.85
CA GLY A 25 -7.83 -4.45 -7.20
C GLY A 25 -6.56 -4.93 -7.90
N LYS A 26 -5.42 -4.26 -7.69
CA LYS A 26 -4.13 -4.69 -8.24
C LYS A 26 -3.30 -5.39 -7.17
N GLN A 27 -2.50 -6.37 -7.59
CA GLN A 27 -1.50 -6.98 -6.72
C GLN A 27 -0.27 -6.05 -6.66
N VAL A 28 0.06 -5.57 -5.47
CA VAL A 28 1.10 -4.57 -5.26
C VAL A 28 2.28 -5.15 -4.50
N THR A 29 3.50 -4.86 -4.97
CA THR A 29 4.75 -5.07 -4.23
C THR A 29 5.41 -3.72 -4.00
N VAL A 30 5.77 -3.42 -2.75
CA VAL A 30 6.59 -2.25 -2.42
C VAL A 30 8.01 -2.73 -2.22
N TYR A 31 8.97 -2.05 -2.84
CA TYR A 31 10.38 -2.32 -2.71
C TYR A 31 11.09 -1.12 -2.08
N ASP A 32 11.91 -1.33 -1.07
CA ASP A 32 12.82 -0.32 -0.53
C ASP A 32 14.23 -0.91 -0.34
N VAL A 33 15.23 -0.04 -0.26
CA VAL A 33 16.64 -0.46 -0.29
C VAL A 33 17.20 -0.87 1.07
N ALA A 34 16.49 -0.53 2.15
CA ALA A 34 16.95 -0.72 3.52
C ALA A 34 15.83 -1.26 4.43
N ASP A 35 16.20 -2.11 5.38
CA ASP A 35 15.27 -2.75 6.32
C ASP A 35 14.49 -1.74 7.19
N ASP A 36 15.13 -0.62 7.55
CA ASP A 36 14.50 0.44 8.31
C ASP A 36 13.43 1.16 7.47
N ALA A 37 13.70 1.36 6.18
CA ALA A 37 12.78 1.96 5.22
C ALA A 37 11.58 1.04 4.97
N ILE A 38 11.81 -0.28 4.82
CA ILE A 38 10.76 -1.31 4.74
C ILE A 38 9.86 -1.27 5.98
N THR A 39 10.45 -1.16 7.17
CA THR A 39 9.71 -1.11 8.43
C THR A 39 8.85 0.15 8.53
N LYS A 40 9.42 1.31 8.16
CA LYS A 40 8.68 2.58 8.12
C LYS A 40 7.58 2.55 7.05
N ALA A 41 7.81 1.89 5.91
CA ALA A 41 6.83 1.75 4.84
C ALA A 41 5.60 0.96 5.30
N LYS A 42 5.82 -0.15 6.03
CA LYS A 42 4.75 -0.94 6.67
C LYS A 42 3.90 -0.08 7.61
N GLN A 43 4.56 0.68 8.51
CA GLN A 43 3.87 1.57 9.45
C GLN A 43 3.05 2.65 8.73
N ARG A 44 3.60 3.27 7.69
CA ARG A 44 2.88 4.29 6.91
C ARG A 44 1.67 3.71 6.20
N ILE A 45 1.82 2.54 5.58
CA ILE A 45 0.72 1.88 4.88
C ILE A 45 -0.41 1.57 5.86
N GLU A 46 -0.11 1.11 7.07
CA GLU A 46 -1.13 0.87 8.10
C GLU A 46 -1.83 2.17 8.50
N ASN A 47 -1.09 3.23 8.79
CA ASN A 47 -1.68 4.52 9.17
C ASN A 47 -2.54 5.12 8.06
N TYR A 48 -2.09 5.03 6.81
CA TYR A 48 -2.83 5.57 5.66
C TYR A 48 -4.03 4.71 5.28
N LYS A 49 -4.01 3.40 5.58
CA LYS A 49 -5.18 2.53 5.44
C LYS A 49 -6.33 3.03 6.30
N ASP A 50 -6.07 3.33 7.57
CA ASP A 50 -7.10 3.81 8.50
C ASP A 50 -7.73 5.13 8.02
N LEU A 51 -6.90 6.04 7.52
CA LEU A 51 -7.37 7.30 6.92
C LEU A 51 -8.19 7.07 5.64
N LEU A 52 -7.74 6.17 4.77
CA LEU A 52 -8.43 5.86 3.52
C LEU A 52 -9.83 5.25 3.77
N VAL A 53 -9.94 4.36 4.75
CA VAL A 53 -11.22 3.75 5.16
C VAL A 53 -12.14 4.80 5.79
N ALA A 54 -11.60 5.73 6.59
CA ALA A 54 -12.39 6.82 7.17
C ALA A 54 -12.94 7.78 6.09
N ASP A 55 -12.15 8.10 5.07
CA ASP A 55 -12.54 9.01 3.99
C ASP A 55 -13.45 8.36 2.94
N MET A 56 -13.33 7.04 2.72
CA MET A 56 -14.06 6.31 1.69
C MET A 56 -14.97 5.25 2.31
N ALA A 57 -16.21 5.64 2.62
CA ALA A 57 -17.26 4.77 3.20
C ALA A 57 -17.59 3.49 2.40
N ALA A 58 -17.10 3.36 1.16
CA ALA A 58 -17.30 2.22 0.27
C ALA A 58 -16.12 1.24 0.21
N ILE A 59 -14.98 1.54 0.84
CA ILE A 59 -13.80 0.66 0.86
C ILE A 59 -13.81 -0.14 2.16
N SER A 60 -13.93 -1.47 2.04
CA SER A 60 -13.80 -2.33 3.21
C SER A 60 -12.33 -2.42 3.66
N ASP A 61 -12.12 -2.60 4.96
CA ASP A 61 -10.77 -2.81 5.52
C ASP A 61 -10.07 -4.03 4.88
N GLN A 62 -10.87 -4.99 4.41
CA GLN A 62 -10.43 -6.19 3.71
C GLN A 62 -9.93 -5.90 2.29
N ASP A 63 -10.35 -4.80 1.65
CA ASP A 63 -9.87 -4.41 0.32
C ASP A 63 -8.61 -3.53 0.38
N ALA A 64 -8.40 -2.83 1.50
CA ALA A 64 -7.41 -1.77 1.62
C ALA A 64 -5.95 -2.28 1.63
N THR A 65 -5.68 -3.40 2.28
CA THR A 65 -4.30 -3.95 2.38
C THR A 65 -4.15 -5.38 1.92
N ALA A 66 -5.24 -6.14 1.70
CA ALA A 66 -5.15 -7.57 1.33
C ALA A 66 -4.40 -7.83 0.02
N ARG A 67 -4.22 -6.81 -0.82
CA ARG A 67 -3.54 -6.92 -2.12
C ARG A 67 -2.13 -6.33 -2.14
N ILE A 68 -1.63 -5.82 -1.01
CA ILE A 68 -0.21 -5.53 -0.82
C ILE A 68 0.48 -6.85 -0.49
N ALA A 69 0.96 -7.52 -1.54
CA ALA A 69 1.45 -8.89 -1.46
C ALA A 69 2.80 -8.97 -0.74
N THR A 70 3.62 -7.92 -0.79
CA THR A 70 5.00 -7.95 -0.29
C THR A 70 5.55 -6.53 -0.11
N ILE A 71 6.24 -6.29 1.01
CA ILE A 71 7.09 -5.12 1.22
C ILE A 71 8.50 -5.67 1.48
N LYS A 72 9.42 -5.43 0.54
CA LYS A 72 10.76 -6.04 0.45
C LYS A 72 11.83 -5.01 0.20
#